data_AF-A0A2N2TDG2-F1
#
_entry.id   AF-A0A2N2TDG2-F1
#
_cell.length_a   1.000
_cell.length_b   1.000
_cell.length_c   1.000
_cell.angle_alpha   90.00
_cell.angle_beta   90.00
_cell.angle_gamma   90.00
#
_symmetry.space_group_name_H-M   'P 1'
#
loop_
_entity.id
_entity.type
_entity.pdbx_description
1 polymer ?
#
loop_
_entity_poly.entity_id
_entity_poly.type
_entity_poly.pdbx_seq_one_letter_code
_entity_poly.pdbx_strand_id
1 'polypeptide(L)'
;MALMQPVTKWLLIILSVVLFSGCGTPWATVPNRAGEPVMLLGHDPVAYFTESKPVKGSAQHKLVMFQRTYHFATARNRFDFIADPAKYEPQYGGFCAHGAAFGRKLGSDPTRWQIVDGRLFIFGSTADQAAWSLDPAWHIAHADPIWQDIQDEGWRSATLTATLNKVPHHKPMTHARAEWEKRHPDQPWPADETGWRDWFKPPGWRAAEGVGQPALGYPE
;
A
#
# COMPACT_ATOMS: atom_id res chain seq x y z
N MET A 1 10.61 17.42 51.34
CA MET A 1 9.80 16.84 50.24
C MET A 1 9.99 17.70 48.99
N ALA A 2 9.98 17.07 47.81
CA ALA A 2 10.06 17.65 46.45
C ALA A 2 11.47 17.92 45.86
N LEU A 3 12.19 16.85 45.54
CA LEU A 3 13.32 16.85 44.59
C LEU A 3 13.14 15.67 43.61
N MET A 4 12.12 15.74 42.75
CA MET A 4 11.86 14.71 41.72
C MET A 4 11.36 15.27 40.37
N GLN A 5 11.43 16.59 40.11
CA GLN A 5 10.88 17.19 38.89
C GLN A 5 11.71 17.10 37.59
N PRO A 6 13.06 17.03 37.58
CA PRO A 6 13.79 17.04 36.31
C PRO A 6 13.66 15.70 35.57
N VAL A 7 13.60 14.57 36.30
CA VAL A 7 13.54 13.22 35.71
C VAL A 7 12.20 12.98 35.01
N THR A 8 11.09 13.46 35.57
CA THR A 8 9.75 13.33 34.97
C THR A 8 9.60 14.14 33.67
N LYS A 9 10.24 15.30 33.57
CA LYS A 9 10.22 16.12 32.33
C LYS A 9 11.01 15.46 31.20
N TRP A 10 12.17 14.88 31.50
CA TRP A 10 12.95 14.10 30.53
C TRP A 10 12.25 12.79 30.15
N LEU A 11 11.59 12.11 31.09
CA LEU A 11 10.77 10.94 30.80
C LEU A 11 9.61 11.26 29.85
N LEU A 12 8.94 12.41 30.01
CA LEU A 12 7.86 12.84 29.10
C LEU A 12 8.38 13.23 27.71
N ILE A 13 9.57 13.83 27.60
CA ILE A 13 10.22 14.17 26.32
C ILE A 13 10.72 12.90 25.62
N ILE A 14 11.29 11.94 26.36
CA ILE A 14 11.71 10.65 25.79
C ILE A 14 10.47 9.85 25.38
N LEU A 15 9.39 9.87 26.17
CA LEU A 15 8.12 9.25 25.80
C LEU A 15 7.52 9.87 24.53
N SER A 16 7.57 11.20 24.37
CA SER A 16 7.10 11.85 23.14
C SER A 16 8.00 11.58 21.94
N VAL A 17 9.32 11.58 22.08
CA VAL A 17 10.25 11.22 20.98
C VAL A 17 10.09 9.75 20.56
N VAL A 18 9.91 8.83 21.52
CA VAL A 18 9.62 7.42 21.23
C VAL A 18 8.24 7.24 20.55
N LEU A 19 7.26 8.08 20.88
CA LEU A 19 5.97 8.13 20.17
C LEU A 19 6.10 8.66 18.73
N PHE A 20 7.06 9.54 18.44
CA PHE A 20 7.33 10.09 17.10
C PHE A 20 8.23 9.20 16.22
N SER A 21 8.98 8.25 16.78
CA SER A 21 9.75 7.25 16.00
C SER A 21 8.86 6.24 15.24
N GLY A 22 7.54 6.35 15.36
CA GLY A 22 6.56 5.41 14.79
C GLY A 22 5.97 5.79 13.43
N CYS A 23 6.56 6.71 12.66
CA CYS A 23 5.95 7.23 11.42
C CYS A 23 5.62 6.17 10.35
N GLY A 24 6.15 4.94 10.44
CA GLY A 24 5.93 3.89 9.44
C GLY A 24 6.81 4.09 8.20
N THR A 25 6.79 3.14 7.28
CA THR A 25 7.60 3.18 6.05
C THR A 25 6.93 4.04 4.97
N PRO A 26 7.70 4.74 4.13
CA PRO A 26 7.18 5.48 2.96
C PRO A 26 6.82 4.57 1.78
N TRP A 27 7.17 3.28 1.88
CA TRP A 27 6.90 2.21 0.92
C TRP A 27 6.03 1.12 1.54
N ALA A 28 5.24 0.43 0.72
CA ALA A 28 4.35 -0.66 1.12
C ALA A 28 5.12 -1.98 1.35
N THR A 29 6.20 -1.92 2.12
CA THR A 29 7.04 -3.07 2.45
C THR A 29 6.56 -3.79 3.70
N VAL A 30 6.73 -5.11 3.71
CA VAL A 30 6.49 -5.97 4.88
C VAL A 30 7.78 -6.68 5.26
N PRO A 31 8.21 -6.64 6.53
CA PRO A 31 9.41 -7.34 6.95
C PRO A 31 9.23 -8.85 6.77
N ASN A 32 10.22 -9.51 6.15
CA ASN A 32 10.33 -10.97 6.19
C ASN A 32 10.84 -11.45 7.57
N ARG A 33 11.06 -12.76 7.71
CA ARG A 33 11.58 -13.35 8.96
C ARG A 33 12.97 -12.83 9.36
N ALA A 34 13.77 -12.37 8.39
CA ALA A 34 15.07 -11.76 8.62
C ALA A 34 14.99 -10.24 8.89
N GLY A 35 13.79 -9.66 8.87
CA GLY A 35 13.57 -8.22 9.05
C GLY A 35 13.80 -7.38 7.79
N GLU A 36 14.00 -8.00 6.63
CA GLU A 36 14.18 -7.30 5.36
C GLU A 36 12.83 -6.70 4.88
N PRO A 37 12.77 -5.42 4.48
CA PRO A 37 11.54 -4.78 4.03
C PRO A 37 11.19 -5.23 2.60
N VAL A 38 10.29 -6.20 2.45
CA VAL A 38 9.96 -6.81 1.16
C VAL A 38 8.75 -6.14 0.50
N MET A 39 8.90 -5.74 -0.76
CA MET A 39 7.84 -5.18 -1.60
C MET A 39 6.89 -6.27 -2.10
N LEU A 40 5.61 -5.91 -2.31
CA LEU A 40 4.60 -6.78 -2.94
C LEU A 40 4.46 -8.16 -2.27
N LEU A 41 4.77 -8.27 -0.97
CA LEU A 41 4.86 -9.54 -0.25
C LEU A 41 5.73 -10.59 -0.98
N GLY A 42 6.77 -10.15 -1.69
CA GLY A 42 7.68 -11.01 -2.43
C GLY A 42 7.15 -11.48 -3.78
N HIS A 43 6.10 -10.85 -4.34
CA HIS A 43 5.72 -11.07 -5.73
C HIS A 43 6.61 -10.30 -6.68
N ASP A 44 6.86 -10.91 -7.83
CA ASP A 44 7.72 -10.38 -8.88
C ASP A 44 7.03 -9.21 -9.62
N PRO A 45 7.57 -7.99 -9.53
CA PRO A 45 6.99 -6.82 -10.21
C PRO A 45 7.02 -6.93 -11.75
N VAL A 46 7.95 -7.69 -12.33
CA VAL A 46 8.06 -7.87 -13.78
C VAL A 46 6.99 -8.84 -14.29
N ALA A 47 6.64 -9.86 -13.51
CA ALA A 47 5.69 -10.88 -13.91
C ALA A 47 4.27 -10.33 -14.19
N TYR A 48 3.88 -9.22 -13.56
CA TYR A 48 2.62 -8.54 -13.89
C TYR A 48 2.56 -8.10 -15.36
N PHE A 49 3.69 -7.70 -15.92
CA PHE A 49 3.79 -7.21 -17.30
C PHE A 49 4.09 -8.32 -18.30
N THR A 50 4.92 -9.28 -17.93
CA THR A 50 5.38 -10.33 -18.86
C THR A 50 4.50 -11.58 -18.84
N GLU A 51 3.89 -11.90 -17.70
CA GLU A 51 3.05 -13.08 -17.53
C GLU A 51 1.57 -12.74 -17.25
N SER A 52 1.24 -11.45 -17.11
CA SER A 52 -0.12 -10.97 -16.82
C SER A 52 -0.76 -11.63 -15.60
N LYS A 53 0.05 -11.98 -14.59
CA LYS A 53 -0.41 -12.59 -13.34
C LYS A 53 0.56 -12.28 -12.20
N PRO A 54 0.10 -12.27 -10.94
CA PRO A 54 0.98 -12.14 -9.79
C PRO A 54 1.74 -13.45 -9.61
N VAL A 55 3.07 -13.41 -9.72
CA VAL A 55 3.94 -14.58 -9.52
C VAL A 55 4.78 -14.36 -8.28
N LYS A 56 4.81 -15.34 -7.37
CA LYS A 56 5.73 -15.29 -6.22
C LYS A 56 7.17 -15.38 -6.72
N GLY A 57 7.96 -14.40 -6.33
CA GLY A 57 9.39 -14.43 -6.51
C GLY A 57 10.07 -15.31 -5.48
N SER A 58 11.38 -15.43 -5.62
CA SER A 58 12.23 -16.17 -4.69
C SER A 58 13.31 -15.28 -4.07
N ALA A 59 13.62 -15.52 -2.80
CA ALA A 59 14.77 -14.94 -2.12
C ALA A 59 16.12 -15.26 -2.79
N GLN A 60 16.20 -16.33 -3.60
CA GLN A 60 17.39 -16.64 -4.43
C GLN A 60 17.59 -15.63 -5.57
N HIS A 61 16.51 -14.97 -6.02
CA HIS A 61 16.54 -13.94 -7.04
C HIS A 61 16.05 -12.63 -6.41
N LYS A 62 16.80 -12.10 -5.43
CA LYS A 62 16.45 -10.83 -4.78
C LYS A 62 17.28 -9.64 -5.24
N LEU A 63 16.71 -8.46 -5.11
CA LEU A 63 17.37 -7.18 -5.30
C LEU A 63 17.03 -6.27 -4.12
N VAL A 64 18.06 -5.76 -3.46
CA VAL A 64 17.90 -4.70 -2.46
C VAL A 64 18.20 -3.38 -3.15
N MET A 65 17.25 -2.46 -3.13
CA MET A 65 17.34 -1.16 -3.79
C MET A 65 16.61 -0.12 -2.94
N PHE A 66 17.27 1.00 -2.59
CA PHE A 66 16.67 2.13 -1.86
C PHE A 66 15.83 1.71 -0.63
N GLN A 67 16.39 0.86 0.24
CA GLN A 67 15.73 0.31 1.44
C GLN A 67 14.48 -0.55 1.16
N ARG A 68 14.37 -1.11 -0.05
CA ARG A 68 13.33 -2.06 -0.45
C ARG A 68 13.97 -3.34 -0.94
N THR A 69 13.31 -4.46 -0.67
CA THR A 69 13.71 -5.77 -1.18
C THR A 69 12.66 -6.27 -2.17
N TYR A 70 13.10 -6.56 -3.38
CA TYR A 70 12.28 -7.17 -4.44
C TYR A 70 12.69 -8.62 -4.62
N HIS A 71 11.72 -9.51 -4.77
CA HIS A 71 11.94 -10.90 -5.14
C HIS A 71 11.46 -11.12 -6.57
N PHE A 72 12.19 -11.92 -7.34
CA PHE A 72 11.87 -12.22 -8.73
C PHE A 72 11.65 -13.72 -8.90
N ALA A 73 10.74 -14.10 -9.79
CA ALA A 73 10.46 -15.50 -10.13
C ALA A 73 11.65 -16.12 -10.89
N THR A 74 12.39 -15.30 -11.64
CA THR A 74 13.56 -15.72 -12.41
C THR A 74 14.69 -14.70 -12.33
N ALA A 75 15.92 -15.15 -12.55
CA ALA A 75 17.07 -14.25 -12.71
C ALA A 75 16.91 -13.27 -13.89
N ARG A 76 16.14 -13.67 -14.93
CA ARG A 76 15.84 -12.81 -16.07
C ARG A 76 14.93 -11.65 -15.67
N ASN A 77 13.86 -11.91 -14.92
CA ASN A 77 12.98 -10.86 -14.42
C ASN A 77 13.74 -9.87 -13.54
N ARG A 78 14.65 -10.36 -12.67
CA ARG A 78 15.54 -9.48 -11.90
C ARG A 78 16.38 -8.58 -12.80
N PHE A 79 16.94 -9.12 -13.87
CA PHE A 79 17.73 -8.35 -14.83
C PHE A 79 16.86 -7.29 -15.55
N ASP A 80 15.68 -7.67 -16.02
CA ASP A 80 14.76 -6.75 -16.70
C ASP A 80 14.30 -5.62 -15.77
N PHE A 81 14.06 -5.90 -14.48
CA PHE A 81 13.78 -4.88 -13.48
C PHE A 81 14.93 -3.92 -13.27
N ILE A 82 16.17 -4.41 -13.17
CA ILE A 82 17.35 -3.55 -13.00
C ILE A 82 17.55 -2.64 -14.22
N ALA A 83 17.24 -3.13 -15.42
CA ALA A 83 17.38 -2.37 -16.65
C ALA A 83 16.39 -1.18 -16.74
N ASP A 84 15.19 -1.33 -16.20
CA ASP A 84 14.16 -0.28 -16.20
C ASP A 84 13.24 -0.35 -14.97
N PRO A 85 13.70 0.07 -13.77
CA PRO A 85 12.90 -0.02 -12.56
C PRO A 85 11.59 0.78 -12.64
N ALA A 86 11.62 1.95 -13.30
CA ALA A 86 10.49 2.87 -13.38
C ALA A 86 9.28 2.25 -14.11
N LYS A 87 9.54 1.35 -15.08
CA LYS A 87 8.49 0.60 -15.76
C LYS A 87 7.79 -0.42 -14.86
N TYR A 88 8.54 -1.09 -13.99
CA TYR A 88 8.03 -2.25 -13.24
C TYR A 88 7.64 -1.93 -11.80
N GLU A 89 8.15 -0.83 -11.22
CA GLU A 89 7.79 -0.44 -9.87
C GLU A 89 6.28 -0.13 -9.75
N PRO A 90 5.62 -0.65 -8.70
CA PRO A 90 4.23 -0.35 -8.47
C PRO A 90 4.10 1.15 -8.14
N GLN A 91 3.06 1.77 -8.71
CA GLN A 91 2.71 3.14 -8.44
C GLN A 91 2.38 3.33 -6.96
N TYR A 92 2.51 4.58 -6.53
CA TYR A 92 2.17 4.99 -5.17
C TYR A 92 2.90 4.15 -4.11
N GLY A 93 4.19 3.87 -4.35
CA GLY A 93 5.05 3.10 -3.45
C GLY A 93 4.54 1.70 -3.12
N GLY A 94 3.67 1.14 -3.96
CA GLY A 94 2.99 -0.14 -3.76
C GLY A 94 1.82 -0.11 -2.77
N PHE A 95 1.39 1.06 -2.27
CA PHE A 95 0.17 1.18 -1.46
C PHE A 95 -1.09 1.08 -2.34
N CYS A 96 -2.25 0.99 -1.71
CA CYS A 96 -3.53 0.96 -2.41
C CYS A 96 -3.71 2.21 -3.29
N ALA A 97 -3.80 2.01 -4.61
CA ALA A 97 -3.97 3.08 -5.58
C ALA A 97 -5.31 3.82 -5.45
N HIS A 98 -6.36 3.16 -4.95
CA HIS A 98 -7.60 3.82 -4.58
C HIS A 98 -7.39 4.80 -3.42
N GLY A 99 -6.68 4.36 -2.36
CA GLY A 99 -6.34 5.21 -1.22
C GLY A 99 -5.48 6.42 -1.59
N ALA A 100 -4.56 6.26 -2.55
CA ALA A 100 -3.67 7.30 -3.02
C ALA A 100 -4.42 8.54 -3.55
N ALA A 101 -5.55 8.35 -4.25
CA ALA A 101 -6.40 9.45 -4.74
C ALA A 101 -7.02 10.30 -3.61
N PHE A 102 -6.99 9.80 -2.38
CA PHE A 102 -7.49 10.47 -1.18
C PHE A 102 -6.38 10.78 -0.16
N GLY A 103 -5.10 10.66 -0.56
CA GLY A 103 -3.95 10.90 0.31
C GLY A 103 -3.70 9.84 1.38
N ARG A 104 -4.35 8.68 1.29
CA ARG A 104 -4.22 7.60 2.27
C ARG A 104 -3.23 6.54 1.79
N LYS A 105 -2.23 6.23 2.61
CA LYS A 105 -1.28 5.13 2.38
C LYS A 105 -1.79 3.85 3.02
N LEU A 106 -2.79 3.23 2.38
CA LEU A 106 -3.39 1.98 2.84
C LEU A 106 -2.67 0.75 2.30
N GLY A 107 -2.71 -0.33 3.06
CA GLY A 107 -2.10 -1.59 2.64
C GLY A 107 -2.65 -2.13 1.32
N SER A 108 -1.87 -2.99 0.69
CA SER A 108 -2.11 -3.52 -0.65
C SER A 108 -2.03 -5.05 -0.67
N ASP A 109 -2.82 -5.68 -1.54
CA ASP A 109 -2.77 -7.09 -1.87
C ASP A 109 -2.17 -7.23 -3.28
N PRO A 110 -0.97 -7.83 -3.43
CA PRO A 110 -0.33 -8.01 -4.75
C PRO A 110 -1.18 -8.84 -5.73
N THR A 111 -2.18 -9.58 -5.25
CA THR A 111 -3.12 -10.30 -6.13
C THR A 111 -4.26 -9.42 -6.66
N ARG A 112 -4.38 -8.18 -6.17
CA ARG A 112 -5.32 -7.15 -6.63
C ARG A 112 -4.53 -6.05 -7.31
N TRP A 113 -4.51 -6.08 -8.64
CA TRP A 113 -3.67 -5.19 -9.42
C TRP A 113 -4.31 -4.87 -10.77
N GLN A 114 -3.85 -3.79 -11.40
CA GLN A 114 -4.13 -3.47 -12.79
C GLN A 114 -2.92 -2.79 -13.41
N ILE A 115 -2.74 -2.97 -14.71
CA ILE A 115 -1.82 -2.16 -15.50
C ILE A 115 -2.66 -1.22 -16.36
N VAL A 116 -2.46 0.09 -16.18
CA VAL A 116 -3.10 1.14 -16.97
C VAL A 116 -2.01 2.07 -17.48
N ASP A 117 -2.01 2.36 -18.79
CA ASP A 117 -1.00 3.19 -19.45
C ASP A 117 0.45 2.77 -19.13
N GLY A 118 0.69 1.46 -19.04
CA GLY A 118 2.01 0.90 -18.74
C GLY A 118 2.47 1.04 -17.30
N ARG A 119 1.59 1.46 -16.38
CA ARG A 119 1.89 1.65 -14.95
C ARG A 119 1.19 0.57 -14.12
N LEU A 120 1.90 -0.02 -13.15
CA LEU A 120 1.36 -1.06 -12.26
C LEU A 120 0.69 -0.44 -11.02
N PHE A 121 -0.61 -0.66 -10.86
CA PHE A 121 -1.38 -0.22 -9.69
C PHE A 121 -1.77 -1.43 -8.83
N ILE A 122 -1.64 -1.33 -7.52
CA ILE A 122 -2.01 -2.38 -6.56
C ILE A 122 -3.13 -1.86 -5.65
N PHE A 123 -4.02 -2.75 -5.21
CA PHE A 123 -5.20 -2.41 -4.40
C PHE A 123 -5.22 -3.21 -3.09
N GLY A 124 -5.80 -2.66 -2.04
CA GLY A 124 -5.92 -3.34 -0.73
C GLY A 124 -7.01 -4.41 -0.69
N SER A 125 -7.99 -4.32 -1.58
CA SER A 125 -9.20 -5.15 -1.57
C SER A 125 -9.83 -5.28 -2.96
N THR A 126 -10.78 -6.21 -3.10
CA THR A 126 -11.60 -6.26 -4.33
C THR A 126 -12.53 -5.05 -4.44
N ALA A 127 -13.06 -4.54 -3.32
CA ALA A 127 -13.84 -3.32 -3.28
C ALA A 127 -13.04 -2.08 -3.75
N ASP A 128 -11.80 -1.91 -3.28
CA ASP A 128 -10.93 -0.81 -3.72
C ASP A 128 -10.61 -0.90 -5.22
N GLN A 129 -10.30 -2.10 -5.71
CA GLN A 129 -10.06 -2.32 -7.13
C GLN A 129 -11.31 -2.01 -7.95
N ALA A 130 -12.48 -2.47 -7.52
CA ALA A 130 -13.76 -2.20 -8.19
C ALA A 130 -14.09 -0.70 -8.20
N ALA A 131 -13.96 -0.02 -7.06
CA ALA A 131 -14.17 1.42 -6.93
C ALA A 131 -13.24 2.21 -7.86
N TRP A 132 -11.96 1.86 -7.88
CA TRP A 132 -10.96 2.49 -8.74
C TRP A 132 -11.25 2.27 -10.23
N SER A 133 -11.71 1.07 -10.59
CA SER A 133 -12.03 0.67 -11.97
C SER A 133 -13.22 1.43 -12.58
N LEU A 134 -14.05 2.08 -11.78
CA LEU A 134 -15.16 2.90 -12.29
C LEU A 134 -14.65 4.10 -13.09
N ASP A 135 -13.48 4.64 -12.74
CA ASP A 135 -12.83 5.74 -13.46
C ASP A 135 -11.32 5.79 -13.16
N PRO A 136 -10.50 4.95 -13.82
CA PRO A 136 -9.05 4.92 -13.63
C PRO A 136 -8.39 6.28 -13.90
N ALA A 137 -8.82 6.98 -14.95
CA ALA A 137 -8.25 8.26 -15.35
C ALA A 137 -8.47 9.33 -14.26
N TRP A 138 -9.67 9.40 -13.69
CA TRP A 138 -9.95 10.30 -12.58
C TRP A 138 -9.08 9.97 -11.35
N HIS A 139 -8.95 8.70 -10.98
CA HIS A 139 -8.15 8.32 -9.82
C HIS A 139 -6.67 8.67 -10.02
N ILE A 140 -6.12 8.39 -11.20
CA ILE A 140 -4.72 8.73 -11.53
C ILE A 140 -4.52 10.25 -11.46
N ALA A 141 -5.41 11.04 -12.08
CA ALA A 141 -5.30 12.49 -12.11
C ALA A 141 -5.36 13.14 -10.70
N HIS A 142 -6.05 12.53 -9.75
CA HIS A 142 -6.12 13.02 -8.37
C HIS A 142 -5.01 12.44 -7.48
N ALA A 143 -4.59 11.20 -7.71
CA ALA A 143 -3.55 10.56 -6.92
C ALA A 143 -2.15 11.07 -7.25
N ASP A 144 -1.83 11.29 -8.53
CA ASP A 144 -0.49 11.71 -8.97
C ASP A 144 0.01 12.99 -8.28
N PRO A 145 -0.74 14.12 -8.24
CA PRO A 145 -0.28 15.32 -7.55
C PRO A 145 -0.20 15.13 -6.04
N ILE A 146 -1.19 14.47 -5.41
CA ILE A 146 -1.15 14.20 -3.96
C ILE A 146 0.07 13.35 -3.61
N TRP A 147 0.40 12.36 -4.44
CA TRP A 147 1.51 11.45 -4.18
C TRP A 147 2.86 12.18 -4.19
N GLN A 148 3.04 13.19 -5.06
CA GLN A 148 4.26 13.99 -5.08
C GLN A 148 4.52 14.65 -3.71
N ASP A 149 3.47 15.04 -3.00
CA ASP A 149 3.58 15.69 -1.69
C ASP A 149 3.84 14.68 -0.56
N ILE A 150 3.24 13.48 -0.63
CA ILE A 150 3.27 12.52 0.48
C ILE A 150 4.24 11.34 0.29
N GLN A 151 4.92 11.22 -0.86
CA GLN A 151 5.71 10.02 -1.20
C GLN A 151 6.75 9.63 -0.13
N ASP A 152 7.39 10.62 0.51
CA ASP A 152 8.41 10.40 1.54
C ASP A 152 7.84 10.30 2.96
N GLU A 153 6.54 10.56 3.14
CA GLU A 153 5.89 10.42 4.44
C GLU A 153 5.66 8.95 4.80
N GLY A 154 5.83 8.62 6.07
CA GLY A 154 5.47 7.29 6.56
C GLY A 154 3.95 7.06 6.49
N TRP A 155 3.53 5.83 6.23
CA TRP A 155 2.13 5.54 5.94
C TRP A 155 1.14 5.91 7.06
N ARG A 156 1.58 5.85 8.32
CA ARG A 156 0.73 6.21 9.47
C ARG A 156 0.48 7.71 9.54
N SER A 157 1.52 8.52 9.35
CA SER A 157 1.38 9.98 9.38
C SER A 157 0.52 10.44 8.21
N ALA A 158 0.81 9.97 6.99
CA ALA A 158 0.06 10.34 5.79
C ALA A 158 -1.44 9.98 5.94
N THR A 159 -1.74 8.76 6.39
CA THR A 159 -3.13 8.30 6.55
C THR A 159 -3.88 9.04 7.66
N LEU A 160 -3.20 9.36 8.77
CA LEU A 160 -3.78 10.17 9.84
C LEU A 160 -4.10 11.59 9.34
N THR A 161 -3.14 12.23 8.68
CA THR A 161 -3.31 13.57 8.09
C THR A 161 -4.47 13.60 7.11
N ALA A 162 -4.53 12.66 6.16
CA ALA A 162 -5.60 12.59 5.16
C ALA A 162 -7.00 12.36 5.76
N THR A 163 -7.07 11.84 6.98
CA THR A 163 -8.34 11.64 7.66
C THR A 163 -8.80 12.85 8.43
N LEU A 164 -7.87 13.51 9.11
CA LEU A 164 -8.15 14.76 9.81
C LEU A 164 -8.46 15.87 8.79
N ASN A 165 -7.76 15.85 7.66
CA ASN A 165 -7.86 16.82 6.57
C ASN A 165 -8.26 16.10 5.28
N LYS A 166 -9.54 15.74 5.17
CA LYS A 166 -10.06 15.10 3.97
C LYS A 166 -9.89 16.01 2.75
N VAL A 167 -9.44 15.43 1.64
CA VAL A 167 -9.39 16.12 0.36
C VAL A 167 -10.79 16.62 -0.06
N PRO A 168 -10.91 17.73 -0.80
CA PRO A 168 -12.21 18.30 -1.18
C PRO A 168 -13.12 17.32 -1.94
N HIS A 169 -12.51 16.41 -2.70
CA HIS A 169 -13.19 15.37 -3.48
C HIS A 169 -13.36 14.04 -2.74
N HIS A 170 -13.14 13.99 -1.42
CA HIS A 170 -13.32 12.77 -0.65
C HIS A 170 -14.77 12.29 -0.71
N LYS A 171 -14.99 11.05 -1.17
CA LYS A 171 -16.30 10.40 -1.19
C LYS A 171 -16.26 9.10 -0.37
N PRO A 172 -17.33 8.76 0.37
CA PRO A 172 -17.42 7.46 1.02
C PRO A 172 -17.56 6.35 -0.02
N MET A 173 -17.16 5.12 0.35
CA MET A 173 -17.26 3.93 -0.51
C MET A 173 -18.69 3.67 -1.02
N THR A 174 -19.71 4.08 -0.26
CA THR A 174 -21.13 3.99 -0.67
C THR A 174 -21.43 4.67 -2.00
N HIS A 175 -20.68 5.73 -2.35
CA HIS A 175 -20.81 6.39 -3.66
C HIS A 175 -20.29 5.50 -4.79
N ALA A 176 -19.11 4.90 -4.61
CA ALA A 176 -18.55 3.96 -5.59
C ALA A 176 -19.44 2.73 -5.76
N ARG A 177 -19.97 2.19 -4.65
CA ARG A 177 -20.92 1.08 -4.66
C ARG A 177 -22.19 1.41 -5.46
N ALA A 178 -22.79 2.59 -5.24
CA ALA A 178 -23.99 2.99 -5.99
C ALA A 178 -23.71 3.14 -7.49
N GLU A 179 -22.55 3.70 -7.85
CA GLU A 179 -22.12 3.80 -9.25
C GLU A 179 -21.86 2.42 -9.87
N TRP A 180 -21.26 1.48 -9.12
CA TRP A 180 -21.07 0.10 -9.56
C TRP A 180 -22.39 -0.61 -9.81
N GLU A 181 -23.31 -0.59 -8.84
CA GLU A 181 -24.63 -1.24 -8.95
C GLU A 181 -25.41 -0.72 -10.17
N LYS A 182 -25.23 0.57 -10.52
CA LYS A 182 -25.82 1.15 -11.73
C LYS A 182 -25.17 0.67 -13.02
N ARG A 183 -23.84 0.50 -13.05
CA ARG A 183 -23.08 0.11 -14.26
C ARG A 183 -23.01 -1.40 -14.47
N HIS A 184 -23.17 -2.17 -13.40
CA HIS A 184 -23.04 -3.62 -13.37
C HIS A 184 -24.26 -4.25 -12.68
N PRO A 185 -25.48 -4.11 -13.24
CA PRO A 185 -26.71 -4.60 -12.60
C PRO A 185 -26.69 -6.12 -12.35
N ASP A 186 -25.92 -6.88 -13.14
CA ASP A 186 -25.80 -8.33 -13.02
C ASP A 186 -24.62 -8.80 -12.15
N GLN A 187 -23.82 -7.88 -11.60
CA GLN A 187 -22.66 -8.23 -10.77
C GLN A 187 -22.79 -7.62 -9.37
N PRO A 188 -22.81 -8.45 -8.31
CA PRO A 188 -22.86 -7.93 -6.96
C PRO A 188 -21.60 -7.14 -6.65
N TRP A 189 -21.75 -6.11 -5.81
CA TRP A 189 -20.62 -5.39 -5.25
C TRP A 189 -19.70 -6.35 -4.45
N PRO A 190 -18.37 -6.23 -4.57
CA PRO A 190 -17.46 -7.08 -3.81
C PRO A 190 -17.63 -6.89 -2.29
N ALA A 191 -17.87 -7.97 -1.57
CA ALA A 191 -18.27 -7.92 -0.16
C ALA A 191 -17.12 -7.68 0.84
N ASP A 192 -15.88 -7.50 0.37
CA ASP A 192 -14.70 -7.41 1.26
C ASP A 192 -14.43 -6.00 1.79
N GLU A 193 -15.45 -5.15 1.94
CA GLU A 193 -15.29 -3.85 2.60
C GLU A 193 -14.94 -3.99 4.08
N THR A 194 -13.88 -3.33 4.53
CA THR A 194 -13.42 -3.37 5.93
C THR A 194 -13.66 -2.12 6.73
N GLY A 195 -14.03 -1.03 6.05
CA GLY A 195 -14.39 0.24 6.67
C GLY A 195 -13.29 0.77 7.59
N TRP A 196 -13.63 1.04 8.85
CA TRP A 196 -12.69 1.61 9.82
C TRP A 196 -11.52 0.68 10.19
N ARG A 197 -11.60 -0.62 9.90
CA ARG A 197 -10.55 -1.59 10.25
C ARG A 197 -9.28 -1.43 9.42
N ASP A 198 -9.35 -0.81 8.23
CA ASP A 198 -8.19 -0.62 7.34
C ASP A 198 -7.09 0.26 7.93
N TRP A 199 -7.44 1.06 8.92
CA TRP A 199 -6.52 1.88 9.69
C TRP A 199 -5.45 1.10 10.44
N PHE A 200 -5.81 -0.09 10.92
CA PHE A 200 -4.93 -0.90 11.73
C PHE A 200 -4.11 -1.87 10.89
N LYS A 201 -4.30 -1.86 9.56
CA LYS A 201 -3.68 -2.83 8.67
C LYS A 201 -2.34 -2.35 8.16
N PRO A 202 -1.27 -3.11 8.37
CA PRO A 202 -0.02 -2.90 7.67
C PRO A 202 -0.18 -3.07 6.15
N PRO A 203 0.80 -2.62 5.36
CA PRO A 203 0.97 -3.07 3.97
C PRO A 203 0.92 -4.60 3.84
N GLY A 204 0.37 -5.14 2.75
CA GLY A 204 0.30 -6.59 2.52
C GLY A 204 -0.93 -7.32 3.07
N TRP A 205 -1.91 -6.61 3.65
CA TRP A 205 -3.06 -7.22 4.31
C TRP A 205 -4.33 -7.17 3.46
N ARG A 206 -5.05 -8.30 3.39
CA ARG A 206 -6.35 -8.37 2.69
C ARG A 206 -7.48 -7.79 3.51
N ALA A 207 -8.45 -7.21 2.83
CA ALA A 207 -9.67 -6.78 3.48
C ALA A 207 -10.51 -7.94 4.04
N ALA A 208 -10.71 -9.01 3.28
CA ALA A 208 -11.51 -10.15 3.71
C ALA A 208 -11.02 -10.88 4.99
N GLU A 209 -9.72 -10.78 5.34
CA GLU A 209 -9.10 -11.66 6.35
C GLU A 209 -8.84 -10.99 7.71
N GLY A 210 -9.19 -9.71 7.86
CA GLY A 210 -9.15 -9.01 9.15
C GLY A 210 -7.75 -8.54 9.58
N VAL A 211 -7.41 -8.73 10.87
CA VAL A 211 -6.19 -8.18 11.53
C VAL A 211 -5.25 -9.26 12.16
N GLY A 212 -5.46 -10.56 11.87
CA GLY A 212 -4.48 -11.63 12.13
C GLY A 212 -3.67 -12.01 10.86
N GLN A 213 -2.47 -12.60 10.98
CA GLN A 213 -1.43 -12.81 9.93
C GLN A 213 -1.78 -12.54 8.43
N PRO A 214 -0.88 -11.94 7.62
CA PRO A 214 -1.15 -11.68 6.20
C PRO A 214 -1.63 -12.93 5.44
N ALA A 215 -2.64 -12.75 4.60
CA ALA A 215 -3.28 -13.79 3.80
C ALA A 215 -2.32 -14.64 2.94
N LEU A 216 -1.30 -13.98 2.41
CA LEU A 216 -0.28 -14.58 1.55
C LEU A 216 0.96 -15.02 2.35
N GLY A 217 0.83 -15.09 3.67
CA GLY A 217 1.92 -15.27 4.62
C GLY A 217 2.83 -14.04 4.68
N TYR A 218 3.78 -14.09 5.61
CA TYR A 218 4.93 -13.21 5.53
C TYR A 218 5.75 -13.55 4.28
N PRO A 219 6.38 -12.57 3.64
CA PRO A 219 7.41 -12.88 2.65
C PRO A 219 8.48 -13.72 3.35
N GLU A 220 8.87 -14.85 2.74
CA GLU A 220 10.00 -15.67 3.19
C GLU A 220 11.32 -15.05 2.73
#